data_AF-A0A0S2K2G1-F1
#
_entry.id   AF-A0A0S2K2G1-F1
#
_cell.length_a   1.000
_cell.length_b   1.000
_cell.length_c   1.000
_cell.angle_alpha   90.00
_cell.angle_beta   90.00
_cell.angle_gamma   90.00
#
_symmetry.space_group_name_H-M   'P 1'
#
loop_
_entity.id
_entity.type
_entity.pdbx_description
1 polymer ?
#
loop_
_entity_poly.entity_id
_entity_poly.type
_entity_poly.pdbx_seq_one_letter_code
_entity_poly.pdbx_strand_id
1 'polypeptide(L)'
;MQQEELSHSWREEGRAIYKDRDTLKHDMDKIISLVLRDCTDGDWDEDYITRSLLANIRDCFTEVHLDEDHELGKPSVCQIQAYKNRKSNNFEANYGDIGILVRLNLGKGRILEGVALIEAKRIYTPDNGVDNVKFPHFHALEFDQLIKHVGNSSNHRVVFYDFYTKNEKIVYSAQTLPSQHLIVAKVDDRSIYSLTEDFSYCLTHRYMCGYELNYETEIIDGFKGNLGSKAAASYLLELNFVTKEDFKEGRRDAESTVNTDTYLPLEAGFLNTHRWYPKLKAA
;
A
#
# COMPACT_ATOMS: atom_id res chain seq x y z
N MET A 1 0.60 20.09 26.66
CA MET A 1 0.46 19.12 25.55
C MET A 1 -1.00 19.11 25.17
N GLN A 2 -1.38 19.98 24.22
CA GLN A 2 -2.77 20.10 23.78
C GLN A 2 -3.14 18.84 22.99
N GLN A 3 -4.26 18.22 23.37
CA GLN A 3 -4.93 17.23 22.52
C GLN A 3 -5.41 17.95 21.27
N GLU A 4 -4.75 17.75 20.14
CA GLU A 4 -5.36 18.01 18.84
C GLU A 4 -6.46 16.97 18.64
N GLU A 5 -7.72 17.39 18.82
CA GLU A 5 -8.89 16.63 18.42
C GLU A 5 -8.85 16.44 16.90
N LEU A 6 -8.44 15.25 16.45
CA LEU A 6 -8.66 14.80 15.09
C LEU A 6 -10.14 14.45 14.92
N SER A 7 -10.95 15.35 14.37
CA SER A 7 -12.37 15.08 14.05
C SER A 7 -12.64 15.13 12.54
N HIS A 8 -11.90 14.36 11.75
CA HIS A 8 -12.20 14.18 10.32
C HIS A 8 -12.59 12.74 9.96
N SER A 9 -12.39 11.80 10.88
CA SER A 9 -12.98 10.46 10.85
C SER A 9 -13.78 10.23 12.13
N TRP A 10 -14.85 9.46 12.05
CA TRP A 10 -15.61 9.03 13.23
C TRP A 10 -15.92 7.53 13.16
N ARG A 11 -16.21 6.95 14.33
CA ARG A 11 -16.66 5.56 14.42
C ARG A 11 -18.16 5.50 14.58
N GLU A 12 -18.81 4.77 13.68
CA GLU A 12 -20.16 4.24 13.86
C GLU A 12 -20.03 2.73 14.05
N GLU A 13 -20.48 2.19 15.18
CA GLU A 13 -20.39 0.76 15.52
C GLU A 13 -18.96 0.16 15.45
N GLY A 14 -17.93 0.98 15.62
CA GLY A 14 -16.53 0.53 15.55
C GLY A 14 -15.88 0.59 14.15
N ARG A 15 -16.56 1.12 13.13
CA ARG A 15 -16.06 1.22 11.74
C ARG A 15 -15.41 2.57 11.46
N ALA A 16 -14.34 2.62 10.68
CA ALA A 16 -13.70 3.89 10.30
C ALA A 16 -14.43 4.53 9.11
N ILE A 17 -15.07 5.68 9.37
CA ILE A 17 -15.76 6.47 8.34
C ILE A 17 -14.93 7.69 8.00
N TYR A 18 -14.68 7.87 6.72
CA TYR A 18 -13.95 8.99 6.14
C TYR A 18 -14.90 9.79 5.26
N LYS A 19 -14.84 11.10 5.43
CA LYS A 19 -15.59 12.04 4.59
C LYS A 19 -15.21 11.88 3.12
N ASP A 20 -13.91 11.91 2.84
CA ASP A 20 -13.32 11.91 1.51
C ASP A 20 -11.94 11.19 1.52
N ARG A 21 -11.33 11.06 0.33
CA ARG A 21 -10.02 10.42 0.15
C ARG A 21 -8.89 11.25 0.71
N ASP A 22 -9.01 12.57 0.74
CA ASP A 22 -8.00 13.44 1.32
C ASP A 22 -7.83 13.16 2.82
N THR A 23 -8.94 12.98 3.52
CA THR A 23 -8.93 12.61 4.94
C THR A 23 -8.33 11.24 5.17
N LEU A 24 -8.70 10.25 4.35
CA LEU A 24 -8.13 8.91 4.40
C LEU A 24 -6.61 8.93 4.14
N LYS A 25 -6.18 9.69 3.12
CA LYS A 25 -4.78 9.87 2.76
C LYS A 25 -3.98 10.45 3.91
N HIS A 26 -4.50 11.48 4.58
CA HIS A 26 -3.87 12.11 5.74
C HIS A 26 -3.64 11.13 6.90
N ASP A 27 -4.65 10.33 7.25
CA ASP A 27 -4.49 9.34 8.31
C ASP A 27 -3.55 8.20 7.88
N MET A 28 -3.55 7.83 6.60
CA MET A 28 -2.64 6.84 6.03
C MET A 28 -1.18 7.31 6.06
N ASP A 29 -0.89 8.59 5.78
CA ASP A 29 0.45 9.17 5.93
C ASP A 29 1.00 9.06 7.34
N LYS A 30 0.14 9.30 8.34
CA LYS A 30 0.52 9.17 9.74
C LYS A 30 0.88 7.72 10.06
N ILE A 31 0.05 6.77 9.62
CA ILE A 31 0.32 5.34 9.84
C ILE A 31 1.62 4.91 9.16
N ILE A 32 1.83 5.30 7.90
CA ILE A 32 3.09 5.07 7.18
C ILE A 32 4.28 5.63 7.99
N SER A 33 4.21 6.88 8.42
CA SER A 33 5.29 7.54 9.16
C SER A 33 5.59 6.84 10.50
N LEU A 34 4.56 6.40 11.21
CA LEU A 34 4.70 5.69 12.49
C LEU A 34 5.31 4.29 12.30
N VAL A 35 4.89 3.57 11.26
CA VAL A 35 5.49 2.27 10.94
C VAL A 35 6.95 2.43 10.61
N LEU A 36 7.29 3.36 9.73
CA LEU A 36 8.68 3.59 9.31
C LEU A 36 9.58 3.99 10.49
N ARG A 37 9.06 4.81 11.42
CA ARG A 37 9.77 5.13 12.66
C ARG A 37 10.05 3.89 13.51
N ASP A 38 9.04 3.07 13.76
CA ASP A 38 9.22 1.88 14.58
C ASP A 38 10.15 0.86 13.86
N CYS A 39 10.15 0.82 12.52
CA CYS A 39 11.10 0.03 11.74
C CYS A 39 12.55 0.54 11.86
N THR A 40 12.78 1.85 11.89
CA THR A 40 14.13 2.40 12.08
C THR A 40 14.75 2.04 13.44
N ASP A 41 13.93 1.80 14.47
CA ASP A 41 14.39 1.38 15.79
C ASP A 41 14.65 -0.14 15.88
N GLY A 42 14.01 -0.92 15.00
CA GLY A 42 14.00 -2.39 15.05
C GLY A 42 15.01 -3.07 14.12
N ASP A 43 15.05 -2.66 12.85
CA ASP A 43 16.02 -3.00 11.80
C ASP A 43 15.56 -2.30 10.51
N TRP A 44 16.42 -1.51 9.86
CA TRP A 44 16.07 -0.82 8.60
C TRP A 44 16.26 -1.78 7.41
N ASP A 45 15.38 -2.78 7.34
CA ASP A 45 15.35 -3.83 6.34
C ASP A 45 14.11 -3.72 5.43
N GLU A 46 14.28 -3.89 4.13
CA GLU A 46 13.25 -3.65 3.12
C GLU A 46 12.07 -4.64 3.21
N ASP A 47 12.35 -5.93 3.41
CA ASP A 47 11.32 -6.96 3.59
C ASP A 47 10.54 -6.71 4.89
N TYR A 48 11.26 -6.37 5.97
CA TYR A 48 10.67 -6.02 7.25
C TYR A 48 9.77 -4.79 7.17
N ILE A 49 10.23 -3.71 6.53
CA ILE A 49 9.47 -2.47 6.32
C ILE A 49 8.22 -2.76 5.52
N THR A 50 8.35 -3.43 4.37
CA THR A 50 7.22 -3.76 3.48
C THR A 50 6.16 -4.56 4.21
N ARG A 51 6.58 -5.66 4.88
CA ARG A 51 5.68 -6.49 5.69
C ARG A 51 4.97 -5.69 6.77
N SER A 52 5.72 -4.90 7.52
CA SER A 52 5.18 -4.11 8.63
C SER A 52 4.21 -3.04 8.14
N LEU A 53 4.53 -2.39 7.03
CA LEU A 53 3.69 -1.37 6.42
C LEU A 53 2.35 -1.95 5.99
N LEU A 54 2.35 -3.05 5.23
CA LEU A 54 1.11 -3.65 4.74
C LEU A 54 0.27 -4.25 5.87
N ALA A 55 0.89 -4.89 6.87
CA ALA A 55 0.17 -5.41 8.03
C ALA A 55 -0.52 -4.30 8.84
N ASN A 56 0.18 -3.20 9.10
CA ASN A 56 -0.39 -2.07 9.84
C ASN A 56 -1.42 -1.29 9.02
N ILE A 57 -1.26 -1.16 7.69
CA ILE A 57 -2.30 -0.62 6.82
C ILE A 57 -3.57 -1.48 6.92
N ARG A 58 -3.46 -2.80 6.79
CA ARG A 58 -4.61 -3.71 6.94
C ARG A 58 -5.27 -3.54 8.31
N ASP A 59 -4.50 -3.54 9.39
CA ASP A 59 -5.08 -3.52 10.74
C ASP A 59 -5.71 -2.17 11.09
N CYS A 60 -5.09 -1.08 10.65
CA CYS A 60 -5.65 0.25 10.86
C CYS A 60 -6.87 0.48 9.97
N PHE A 61 -6.83 0.06 8.70
CA PHE A 61 -7.82 0.38 7.68
C PHE A 61 -8.58 -0.85 7.18
N THR A 62 -8.84 -1.83 8.06
CA THR A 62 -9.46 -3.12 7.68
C THR A 62 -10.77 -2.92 6.91
N GLU A 63 -11.54 -1.92 7.29
CA GLU A 63 -12.78 -1.53 6.64
C GLU A 63 -12.85 0.01 6.59
N VAL A 64 -12.87 0.56 5.38
CA VAL A 64 -12.89 2.00 5.12
C VAL A 64 -14.20 2.37 4.45
N HIS A 65 -14.97 3.27 5.07
CA HIS A 65 -16.18 3.84 4.50
C HIS A 65 -15.92 5.24 3.96
N LEU A 66 -16.25 5.48 2.70
CA LEU A 66 -16.10 6.77 2.02
C LEU A 66 -17.48 7.39 1.79
N ASP A 67 -17.79 8.47 2.50
CA ASP A 67 -19.15 8.99 2.61
C ASP A 67 -19.57 9.98 1.53
N GLU A 68 -18.70 10.93 1.19
CA GLU A 68 -18.98 12.04 0.27
C GLU A 68 -18.21 11.93 -1.06
N ASP A 69 -17.51 10.82 -1.29
CA ASP A 69 -16.84 10.60 -2.58
C ASP A 69 -17.87 10.26 -3.66
N HIS A 70 -18.20 11.26 -4.48
CA HIS A 70 -19.35 11.26 -5.37
C HIS A 70 -18.95 11.19 -6.85
N GLU A 71 -18.16 10.20 -7.31
CA GLU A 71 -18.04 9.87 -8.75
C GLU A 71 -18.00 8.34 -9.06
N LEU A 72 -18.11 8.00 -10.35
CA LEU A 72 -18.79 6.84 -10.95
C LEU A 72 -18.36 5.43 -10.49
N GLY A 73 -19.32 4.65 -9.97
CA GLY A 73 -19.22 3.20 -9.74
C GLY A 73 -19.70 2.72 -8.36
N LYS A 74 -19.78 3.62 -7.37
CA LYS A 74 -20.37 3.48 -6.02
C LYS A 74 -19.89 2.33 -5.11
N PRO A 75 -18.64 1.82 -5.14
CA PRO A 75 -18.16 1.15 -3.94
C PRO A 75 -17.72 2.18 -2.90
N SER A 76 -18.40 2.19 -1.76
CA SER A 76 -18.05 3.10 -0.66
C SER A 76 -17.37 2.40 0.50
N VAL A 77 -17.36 1.06 0.49
CA VAL A 77 -16.72 0.28 1.52
C VAL A 77 -15.57 -0.48 0.89
N CYS A 78 -14.36 -0.18 1.32
CA CYS A 78 -13.16 -0.94 0.99
C CYS A 78 -12.82 -1.85 2.16
N GLN A 79 -12.83 -3.15 1.92
CA GLN A 79 -12.22 -4.11 2.82
C GLN A 79 -10.76 -4.33 2.41
N ILE A 80 -9.85 -4.31 3.38
CA ILE A 80 -8.42 -4.42 3.13
C ILE A 80 -7.90 -5.71 3.77
N GLN A 81 -7.19 -6.51 2.98
CA GLN A 81 -6.45 -7.69 3.43
C GLN A 81 -5.01 -7.63 2.94
N ALA A 82 -4.10 -8.24 3.68
CA ALA A 82 -2.68 -8.25 3.35
C ALA A 82 -2.08 -9.64 3.56
N TYR A 83 -1.25 -10.10 2.61
CA TYR A 83 -0.73 -11.44 2.53
C TYR A 83 0.77 -11.47 2.19
N LYS A 84 1.45 -12.55 2.60
CA LYS A 84 2.81 -12.91 2.13
C LYS A 84 2.73 -14.19 1.29
N ASN A 85 3.41 -14.20 0.16
CA ASN A 85 3.58 -15.39 -0.66
C ASN A 85 4.56 -16.34 0.03
N ARG A 86 4.15 -17.59 0.29
CA ARG A 86 5.03 -18.63 0.89
C ARG A 86 5.73 -19.52 -0.12
N LYS A 87 5.35 -19.42 -1.40
CA LYS A 87 5.95 -20.20 -2.49
C LYS A 87 7.04 -19.43 -3.24
N SER A 88 7.38 -18.22 -2.77
CA SER A 88 8.39 -17.34 -3.38
C SER A 88 9.85 -17.79 -3.19
N ASN A 89 10.10 -18.93 -2.53
CA ASN A 89 11.46 -19.45 -2.40
C ASN A 89 12.05 -19.72 -3.80
N ASN A 90 13.00 -18.87 -4.21
CA ASN A 90 13.78 -18.92 -5.47
C ASN A 90 13.11 -18.37 -6.75
N PHE A 91 12.08 -17.52 -6.66
CA PHE A 91 11.55 -16.82 -7.84
C PHE A 91 11.95 -15.34 -7.82
N GLU A 92 12.61 -14.87 -8.88
CA GLU A 92 12.77 -13.43 -9.14
C GLU A 92 11.40 -12.89 -9.56
N ALA A 93 10.81 -11.97 -8.79
CA ALA A 93 9.48 -11.46 -9.10
C ALA A 93 9.54 -10.65 -10.41
N ASN A 94 8.79 -11.12 -11.42
CA ASN A 94 8.72 -10.46 -12.74
C ASN A 94 8.03 -9.09 -12.72
N TYR A 95 7.41 -8.72 -11.59
CA TYR A 95 6.51 -7.58 -11.47
C TYR A 95 6.71 -6.78 -10.17
N GLY A 96 7.84 -6.99 -9.48
CA GLY A 96 8.20 -6.31 -8.24
C GLY A 96 7.74 -7.00 -6.95
N ASP A 97 8.05 -6.36 -5.83
CA ASP A 97 7.88 -6.88 -4.47
C ASP A 97 6.44 -6.89 -3.95
N ILE A 98 5.61 -5.95 -4.43
CA ILE A 98 4.26 -5.70 -3.91
C ILE A 98 3.24 -5.71 -5.06
N GLY A 99 2.22 -6.55 -4.92
CA GLY A 99 0.98 -6.45 -5.69
C GLY A 99 -0.13 -5.78 -4.92
N ILE A 100 -0.87 -4.88 -5.55
CA ILE A 100 -2.12 -4.34 -5.00
C ILE A 100 -3.27 -4.80 -5.89
N LEU A 101 -3.94 -5.87 -5.48
CA LEU A 101 -5.10 -6.41 -6.19
C LEU A 101 -6.33 -5.60 -5.80
N VAL A 102 -6.90 -4.90 -6.78
CA VAL A 102 -8.09 -4.07 -6.59
C VAL A 102 -9.27 -4.73 -7.28
N ARG A 103 -10.34 -4.95 -6.53
CA ARG A 103 -11.61 -5.48 -7.04
C ARG A 103 -12.72 -4.47 -6.81
N LEU A 104 -13.18 -3.84 -7.88
CA LEU A 104 -14.24 -2.84 -7.87
C LEU A 104 -15.58 -3.46 -8.26
N ASN A 105 -16.53 -3.50 -7.32
CA ASN A 105 -17.92 -3.80 -7.64
C ASN A 105 -18.63 -2.52 -8.13
N LEU A 106 -18.91 -2.45 -9.43
CA LEU A 106 -19.59 -1.33 -10.10
C LEU A 106 -21.13 -1.49 -10.08
N GLY A 107 -21.64 -2.35 -9.19
CA GLY A 107 -23.05 -2.68 -9.02
C GLY A 107 -23.60 -3.61 -10.10
N LYS A 108 -24.70 -4.30 -9.76
CA LYS A 108 -25.41 -5.26 -10.64
C LYS A 108 -24.53 -6.43 -11.10
N GLY A 109 -23.61 -6.89 -10.24
CA GLY A 109 -22.70 -8.00 -10.54
C GLY A 109 -21.57 -7.66 -11.51
N ARG A 110 -21.38 -6.38 -11.85
CA ARG A 110 -20.28 -5.93 -12.70
C ARG A 110 -19.05 -5.70 -11.84
N ILE A 111 -18.06 -6.55 -12.02
CA ILE A 111 -16.82 -6.53 -11.25
C ILE A 111 -15.68 -6.21 -12.19
N LEU A 112 -14.87 -5.22 -11.82
CA LEU A 112 -13.60 -4.91 -12.47
C LEU A 112 -12.48 -5.32 -11.52
N GLU A 113 -11.52 -6.09 -12.01
CA GLU A 113 -10.32 -6.49 -11.27
C GLU A 113 -9.09 -6.00 -11.99
N GLY A 114 -8.12 -5.49 -11.24
CA GLY A 114 -6.82 -5.09 -11.76
C GLY A 114 -5.77 -5.12 -10.65
N VAL A 115 -4.51 -5.08 -11.04
CA VAL A 115 -3.39 -5.14 -10.09
C VAL A 115 -2.40 -4.00 -10.31
N ALA A 116 -2.05 -3.27 -9.24
CA ALA A 116 -0.91 -2.37 -9.25
C ALA A 116 0.36 -3.15 -8.90
N LEU A 117 1.46 -2.84 -9.59
CA LEU A 117 2.71 -3.59 -9.54
C LEU A 117 3.83 -2.66 -9.09
N ILE A 118 4.47 -3.01 -7.98
CA ILE A 118 5.34 -2.08 -7.25
C ILE A 118 6.62 -2.79 -6.79
N GLU A 119 7.75 -2.21 -7.14
CA GLU A 119 9.06 -2.52 -6.53
C GLU A 119 9.26 -1.69 -5.26
N ALA A 120 9.75 -2.29 -4.19
CA ALA A 120 10.06 -1.61 -2.94
C ALA A 120 11.56 -1.35 -2.84
N LYS A 121 11.96 -0.14 -2.45
CA LYS A 121 13.36 0.22 -2.21
C LYS A 121 13.55 1.04 -0.95
N ARG A 122 14.41 0.58 -0.04
CA ARG A 122 14.85 1.41 1.10
C ARG A 122 16.04 2.29 0.74
N ILE A 123 16.13 3.47 1.35
CA ILE A 123 17.37 4.25 1.34
C ILE A 123 18.47 3.50 2.10
N TYR A 124 19.71 3.66 1.68
CA TYR A 124 20.90 3.39 2.48
C TYR A 124 21.49 4.72 2.89
N THR A 125 21.67 4.96 4.20
CA THR A 125 22.02 6.30 4.71
C THR A 125 22.98 6.28 5.90
N PRO A 126 23.93 7.24 6.02
CA PRO A 126 24.71 7.42 7.25
C PRO A 126 23.86 7.96 8.41
N ASP A 127 22.65 8.46 8.13
CA ASP A 127 21.78 9.07 9.13
C ASP A 127 21.51 8.09 10.29
N ASN A 128 21.64 8.58 11.52
CA ASN A 128 21.47 7.82 12.75
C ASN A 128 22.35 6.54 12.88
N GLY A 129 23.40 6.41 12.06
CA GLY A 129 24.30 5.25 12.08
C GLY A 129 23.65 3.95 11.60
N VAL A 130 22.56 4.04 10.83
CA VAL A 130 21.82 2.88 10.34
C VAL A 130 22.60 2.10 9.28
N ASP A 131 23.23 2.77 8.31
CA ASP A 131 24.09 2.14 7.32
C ASP A 131 25.50 2.75 7.31
N ASN A 132 26.49 1.95 6.92
CA ASN A 132 27.88 2.40 6.73
C ASN A 132 28.12 2.87 5.28
N VAL A 133 27.45 3.96 4.88
CA VAL A 133 27.59 4.57 3.55
C VAL A 133 27.96 6.05 3.64
N LYS A 134 28.60 6.60 2.61
CA LYS A 134 29.09 7.99 2.63
C LYS A 134 27.98 9.02 2.43
N PHE A 135 27.00 8.70 1.58
CA PHE A 135 25.89 9.56 1.21
C PHE A 135 24.60 8.74 1.06
N PRO A 136 23.42 9.33 1.32
CA PRO A 136 22.13 8.65 1.14
C PRO A 136 21.88 8.26 -0.31
N HIS A 137 21.61 6.98 -0.59
CA HIS A 137 21.25 6.47 -1.92
C HIS A 137 20.49 5.14 -1.82
N PHE A 138 19.70 4.82 -2.84
CA PHE A 138 18.96 3.57 -3.01
C PHE A 138 19.86 2.51 -3.64
N HIS A 139 20.86 2.04 -2.88
CA HIS A 139 21.90 1.12 -3.37
C HIS A 139 21.37 -0.13 -4.06
N ALA A 140 20.25 -0.68 -3.58
CA ALA A 140 19.63 -1.89 -4.13
C ALA A 140 18.79 -1.65 -5.40
N LEU A 141 18.77 -0.42 -5.94
CA LEU A 141 18.01 -0.07 -7.12
C LEU A 141 18.71 -0.56 -8.39
N GLU A 142 18.21 -1.64 -8.98
CA GLU A 142 18.77 -2.24 -10.20
C GLU A 142 17.98 -1.81 -11.45
N PHE A 143 18.52 -0.86 -12.22
CA PHE A 143 17.84 -0.32 -13.40
C PHE A 143 17.53 -1.37 -14.48
N ASP A 144 18.39 -2.37 -14.66
CA ASP A 144 18.14 -3.46 -15.61
C ASP A 144 16.93 -4.30 -15.18
N GLN A 145 16.71 -4.47 -13.88
CA GLN A 145 15.55 -5.16 -13.34
C GLN A 145 14.27 -4.32 -13.55
N LEU A 146 14.33 -3.01 -13.31
CA LEU A 146 13.21 -2.10 -13.58
C LEU A 146 12.81 -2.10 -15.05
N ILE A 147 13.77 -2.16 -15.98
CA ILE A 147 13.49 -2.25 -17.42
C ILE A 147 12.71 -3.53 -17.72
N LYS A 148 13.06 -4.66 -17.10
CA LYS A 148 12.29 -5.92 -17.23
C LYS A 148 10.87 -5.76 -16.69
N HIS A 149 10.71 -5.18 -15.49
CA HIS A 149 9.40 -4.97 -14.87
C HIS A 149 8.49 -4.09 -15.73
N VAL A 150 9.02 -2.98 -16.25
CA VAL A 150 8.30 -2.08 -17.17
C VAL A 150 7.95 -2.78 -18.49
N GLY A 151 8.84 -3.65 -18.99
CA GLY A 151 8.57 -4.48 -20.16
C GLY A 151 7.39 -5.43 -19.97
N ASN A 152 7.13 -5.86 -18.73
CA ASN A 152 5.99 -6.71 -18.39
C ASN A 152 4.72 -5.91 -18.04
N SER A 153 4.85 -4.66 -17.57
CA SER A 153 3.72 -3.77 -17.33
C SER A 153 4.12 -2.30 -17.38
N SER A 154 3.45 -1.53 -18.25
CA SER A 154 3.72 -0.10 -18.41
C SER A 154 3.40 0.74 -17.17
N ASN A 155 2.51 0.27 -16.30
CA ASN A 155 2.02 1.00 -15.13
C ASN A 155 2.80 0.65 -13.85
N HIS A 156 3.97 0.00 -13.99
CA HIS A 156 4.83 -0.37 -12.86
C HIS A 156 5.42 0.86 -12.16
N ARG A 157 5.52 0.82 -10.83
CA ARG A 157 6.04 1.92 -10.01
C ARG A 157 7.08 1.41 -9.02
N VAL A 158 7.88 2.33 -8.47
CA VAL A 158 8.78 2.07 -7.34
C VAL A 158 8.26 2.83 -6.13
N VAL A 159 8.24 2.20 -4.96
CA VAL A 159 8.07 2.84 -3.66
C VAL A 159 9.41 2.95 -2.95
N PHE A 160 9.73 4.14 -2.47
CA PHE A 160 10.95 4.49 -1.79
C PHE A 160 10.67 4.73 -0.31
N TYR A 161 11.27 3.93 0.56
CA TYR A 161 11.26 4.14 2.00
C TYR A 161 12.48 4.98 2.39
N ASP A 162 12.26 6.08 3.10
CA ASP A 162 13.32 6.95 3.60
C ASP A 162 12.95 7.53 4.96
N PHE A 163 13.99 7.92 5.69
CA PHE A 163 13.90 8.80 6.83
C PHE A 163 15.07 9.80 6.79
N TYR A 164 14.80 11.06 7.11
CA TYR A 164 15.82 12.10 7.08
C TYR A 164 15.52 13.22 8.07
N THR A 165 16.56 13.93 8.51
CA THR A 165 16.41 15.06 9.41
C THR A 165 16.02 16.33 8.63
N LYS A 166 14.89 16.93 8.99
CA LYS A 166 14.41 18.22 8.49
C LYS A 166 14.01 19.10 9.66
N ASN A 167 14.63 20.27 9.80
CA ASN A 167 14.35 21.22 10.89
C ASN A 167 14.41 20.55 12.29
N GLU A 168 15.49 19.81 12.56
CA GLU A 168 15.72 19.08 13.83
C GLU A 168 14.73 17.95 14.13
N LYS A 169 13.84 17.63 13.19
CA LYS A 169 12.89 16.51 13.31
C LYS A 169 13.23 15.44 12.29
N ILE A 170 13.15 14.19 12.69
CA ILE A 170 13.22 13.07 11.74
C ILE A 170 11.87 12.99 11.03
N VAL A 171 11.92 13.07 9.71
CA VAL A 171 10.80 12.84 8.81
C VAL A 171 10.91 11.40 8.33
N TYR A 172 9.80 10.68 8.36
CA TYR A 172 9.68 9.33 7.82
C TYR A 172 8.72 9.38 6.64
N SER A 173 9.09 8.79 5.51
CA SER A 173 8.29 8.90 4.29
C SER A 173 8.36 7.67 3.41
N ALA A 174 7.22 7.33 2.80
CA ALA A 174 7.12 6.43 1.66
C ALA A 174 6.69 7.23 0.43
N GLN A 175 7.60 7.40 -0.52
CA GLN A 175 7.37 8.14 -1.78
C GLN A 175 7.30 7.16 -2.95
N THR A 176 6.64 7.53 -4.04
CA THR A 176 6.53 6.67 -5.22
C THR A 176 6.83 7.40 -6.51
N LEU A 177 7.28 6.66 -7.51
CA LEU A 177 7.50 7.16 -8.86
C LEU A 177 7.17 6.07 -9.88
N PRO A 178 6.51 6.40 -11.02
CA PRO A 178 6.44 5.48 -12.15
C PRO A 178 7.83 5.01 -12.58
N SER A 179 8.02 3.70 -12.74
CA SER A 179 9.35 3.14 -13.05
C SER A 179 9.87 3.63 -14.39
N GLN A 180 8.99 3.93 -15.35
CA GLN A 180 9.36 4.58 -16.61
C GLN A 180 10.05 5.94 -16.38
N HIS A 181 9.55 6.75 -15.44
CA HIS A 181 10.16 8.04 -15.12
C HIS A 181 11.53 7.84 -14.46
N LEU A 182 11.63 6.86 -13.55
CA LEU A 182 12.88 6.54 -12.87
C LEU A 182 13.98 6.09 -13.84
N ILE A 183 13.65 5.21 -14.80
CA ILE A 183 14.56 4.71 -15.83
C ILE A 183 15.12 5.87 -16.68
N VAL A 184 14.30 6.88 -16.98
CA VAL A 184 14.73 8.06 -17.74
C VAL A 184 15.54 9.01 -16.88
N ALA A 185 15.11 9.26 -15.63
CA ALA A 185 15.79 10.16 -14.71
C ALA A 185 17.19 9.65 -14.32
N LYS A 186 17.35 8.32 -14.18
CA LYS A 186 18.61 7.66 -13.77
C LYS A 186 19.20 8.24 -12.48
N VAL A 187 18.33 8.46 -11.51
CA VAL A 187 18.68 8.95 -10.18
C VAL A 187 18.40 7.85 -9.17
N ASP A 188 19.33 7.63 -8.26
CA ASP A 188 19.27 6.67 -7.17
C ASP A 188 19.48 7.34 -5.80
N ASP A 189 19.35 8.67 -5.70
CA ASP A 189 19.49 9.42 -4.45
C ASP A 189 18.25 10.27 -4.13
N ARG A 190 18.30 11.04 -3.04
CA ARG A 190 17.19 11.88 -2.57
C ARG A 190 16.77 12.99 -3.56
N SER A 191 17.54 13.26 -4.61
CA SER A 191 17.12 14.22 -5.65
C SER A 191 15.90 13.72 -6.44
N ILE A 192 15.59 12.41 -6.36
CA ILE A 192 14.38 11.81 -6.96
C ILE A 192 13.08 12.39 -6.41
N TYR A 193 13.06 12.92 -5.17
CA TYR A 193 11.83 13.34 -4.50
C TYR A 193 11.12 14.54 -5.14
N SER A 194 11.81 15.28 -6.02
CA SER A 194 11.16 16.33 -6.82
C SER A 194 10.19 15.76 -7.86
N LEU A 195 10.26 14.46 -8.15
CA LEU A 195 9.47 13.76 -9.16
C LEU A 195 8.42 12.83 -8.54
N THR A 196 8.44 12.62 -7.21
CA THR A 196 7.64 11.59 -6.53
C THR A 196 6.29 12.09 -6.05
N GLU A 197 5.42 11.14 -5.74
CA GLU A 197 4.16 11.33 -5.03
C GLU A 197 4.13 10.49 -3.75
N ASP A 198 3.40 10.90 -2.72
CA ASP A 198 3.23 10.09 -1.51
C ASP A 198 2.60 8.72 -1.84
N PHE A 199 3.11 7.63 -1.26
CA PHE A 199 2.53 6.29 -1.45
C PHE A 199 1.05 6.22 -1.05
N SER A 200 0.67 6.93 0.02
CA SER A 200 -0.72 7.07 0.46
C SER A 200 -1.61 7.71 -0.61
N TYR A 201 -1.12 8.73 -1.32
CA TYR A 201 -1.86 9.38 -2.40
C TYR A 201 -2.12 8.39 -3.53
N CYS A 202 -1.11 7.62 -3.91
CA CYS A 202 -1.25 6.62 -4.96
C CYS A 202 -2.23 5.52 -4.58
N LEU A 203 -2.16 5.04 -3.33
CA LEU A 203 -3.11 4.06 -2.84
C LEU A 203 -4.54 4.60 -2.89
N THR A 204 -4.77 5.77 -2.32
CA THR A 204 -6.12 6.33 -2.11
C THR A 204 -6.76 6.96 -3.35
N HIS A 205 -5.98 7.65 -4.19
CA HIS A 205 -6.49 8.44 -5.31
C HIS A 205 -6.27 7.79 -6.67
N ARG A 206 -5.29 6.88 -6.80
CA ARG A 206 -5.03 6.15 -8.06
C ARG A 206 -5.62 4.74 -7.98
N TYR A 207 -5.03 3.86 -7.16
CA TYR A 207 -5.34 2.43 -7.18
C TYR A 207 -6.75 2.13 -6.67
N MET A 208 -7.17 2.73 -5.56
CA MET A 208 -8.54 2.58 -5.02
C MET A 208 -9.63 3.06 -5.99
N CYS A 209 -9.28 3.92 -6.96
CA CYS A 209 -10.19 4.38 -8.02
C CYS A 209 -10.12 3.51 -9.28
N GLY A 210 -9.28 2.47 -9.27
CA GLY A 210 -9.04 1.63 -10.42
C GLY A 210 -8.00 2.18 -11.39
N TYR A 211 -7.38 3.34 -11.14
CA TYR A 211 -6.41 3.93 -12.05
C TYR A 211 -5.03 3.27 -11.93
N GLU A 212 -4.27 3.29 -13.04
CA GLU A 212 -2.90 2.77 -13.12
C GLU A 212 -2.76 1.29 -12.74
N LEU A 213 -3.83 0.51 -12.91
CA LEU A 213 -3.81 -0.94 -12.73
C LEU A 213 -3.46 -1.63 -14.05
N ASN A 214 -2.91 -2.84 -13.94
CA ASN A 214 -2.85 -3.80 -15.03
C ASN A 214 -4.12 -4.67 -14.99
N TYR A 215 -4.79 -4.81 -16.13
CA TYR A 215 -6.07 -5.55 -16.26
C TYR A 215 -5.93 -6.88 -17.02
N GLU A 216 -4.70 -7.31 -17.32
CA GLU A 216 -4.47 -8.58 -18.00
C GLU A 216 -4.80 -9.75 -17.07
N THR A 217 -5.70 -10.62 -17.53
CA THR A 217 -6.23 -11.72 -16.72
C THR A 217 -5.12 -12.67 -16.24
N GLU A 218 -4.11 -12.94 -17.06
CA GLU A 218 -2.99 -13.81 -16.68
C GLU A 218 -2.18 -13.24 -15.52
N ILE A 219 -1.99 -11.92 -15.49
CA ILE A 219 -1.27 -11.25 -14.39
C ILE A 219 -2.15 -11.28 -13.14
N ILE A 220 -3.43 -10.92 -13.25
CA ILE A 220 -4.39 -10.95 -12.14
C ILE A 220 -4.47 -12.35 -11.51
N ASP A 221 -4.64 -13.40 -12.32
CA ASP A 221 -4.73 -14.78 -11.84
C ASP A 221 -3.43 -15.27 -11.20
N GLY A 222 -2.29 -14.77 -11.65
CA GLY A 222 -1.01 -14.96 -10.99
C GLY A 222 -0.96 -14.39 -9.58
N PHE A 223 -1.40 -13.14 -9.42
CA PHE A 223 -1.43 -12.46 -8.13
C PHE A 223 -2.50 -13.01 -7.18
N LYS A 224 -3.54 -13.66 -7.71
CA LYS A 224 -4.47 -14.47 -6.92
C LYS A 224 -3.87 -15.80 -6.47
N GLY A 225 -2.71 -16.21 -6.99
CA GLY A 225 -2.05 -17.46 -6.67
C GLY A 225 -2.63 -18.68 -7.40
N ASN A 226 -3.37 -18.47 -8.50
CA ASN A 226 -4.00 -19.53 -9.31
C ASN A 226 -3.06 -20.08 -10.39
N LEU A 227 -2.05 -19.31 -10.81
CA LEU A 227 -1.04 -19.72 -11.78
C LEU A 227 0.30 -19.94 -11.06
N GLY A 228 0.53 -21.17 -10.61
CA GLY A 228 1.55 -21.58 -9.63
C GLY A 228 3.05 -21.36 -9.94
N SER A 229 3.46 -20.21 -10.50
CA SER A 229 4.84 -19.69 -10.47
C SER A 229 5.08 -18.40 -11.28
N LYS A 230 4.16 -17.98 -12.17
CA LYS A 230 4.53 -17.02 -13.24
C LYS A 230 4.32 -15.53 -12.95
N ALA A 231 3.48 -15.16 -11.98
CA ALA A 231 3.15 -13.76 -11.72
C ALA A 231 2.77 -13.54 -10.26
N ALA A 232 3.71 -13.78 -9.34
CA ALA A 232 3.46 -13.62 -7.92
C ALA A 232 4.48 -12.66 -7.30
N ALA A 233 4.00 -11.61 -6.65
CA ALA A 233 4.82 -10.77 -5.79
C ALA A 233 5.05 -11.44 -4.43
N SER A 234 6.08 -10.98 -3.73
CA SER A 234 6.38 -11.38 -2.35
C SER A 234 5.25 -11.00 -1.41
N TYR A 235 4.64 -9.84 -1.63
CA TYR A 235 3.54 -9.31 -0.85
C TYR A 235 2.33 -8.98 -1.70
N LEU A 236 1.14 -9.17 -1.13
CA LEU A 236 -0.13 -8.83 -1.76
C LEU A 236 -0.99 -8.01 -0.79
N LEU A 237 -1.48 -6.87 -1.26
CA LEU A 237 -2.54 -6.09 -0.62
C LEU A 237 -3.81 -6.24 -1.45
N GLU A 238 -4.85 -6.82 -0.90
CA GLU A 238 -6.16 -6.94 -1.54
C GLU A 238 -7.06 -5.79 -1.07
N LEU A 239 -7.59 -5.04 -2.03
CA LEU A 239 -8.57 -3.97 -1.83
C LEU A 239 -9.89 -4.38 -2.48
N ASN A 240 -10.84 -4.81 -1.64
CA ASN A 240 -12.14 -5.29 -2.09
C ASN A 240 -13.20 -4.23 -1.86
N PHE A 241 -13.74 -3.71 -2.96
CA PHE A 241 -14.66 -2.59 -2.98
C PHE A 241 -16.07 -3.07 -3.24
N VAL A 242 -16.98 -2.82 -2.29
CA VAL A 242 -18.41 -3.16 -2.39
C VAL A 242 -19.29 -1.92 -2.29
N THR A 243 -20.46 -1.98 -2.92
CA THR A 243 -21.44 -0.90 -2.86
C THR A 243 -22.03 -0.77 -1.45
N LYS A 244 -22.47 0.44 -1.04
CA LYS A 244 -23.15 0.61 0.26
C LYS A 244 -24.39 -0.27 0.37
N GLU A 245 -25.10 -0.43 -0.74
CA GLU A 245 -26.28 -1.27 -0.85
C GLU A 245 -25.93 -2.75 -0.64
N ASP A 246 -24.94 -3.27 -1.37
CA ASP A 246 -24.48 -4.67 -1.21
C ASP A 246 -23.95 -4.91 0.21
N PHE A 247 -23.21 -3.96 0.78
CA PHE A 247 -22.71 -4.03 2.14
C PHE A 247 -23.84 -4.10 3.18
N LYS A 248 -24.85 -3.23 3.06
CA LYS A 248 -26.04 -3.20 3.95
C LYS A 248 -26.87 -4.48 3.87
N GLU A 249 -26.95 -5.08 2.69
CA GLU A 249 -27.65 -6.36 2.48
C GLU A 249 -26.88 -7.58 3.00
N GLY A 250 -25.76 -7.37 3.69
CA GLY A 250 -24.96 -8.45 4.26
C GLY A 250 -24.09 -9.16 3.23
N ARG A 251 -24.01 -8.66 1.98
CA ARG A 251 -23.05 -9.10 0.96
C ARG A 251 -21.69 -8.45 1.23
N ARG A 252 -21.25 -8.59 2.48
CA ARG A 252 -20.07 -7.97 3.08
C ARG A 252 -18.81 -8.52 2.47
N ASP A 253 -18.77 -9.82 2.27
CA ASP A 253 -17.58 -10.52 1.82
C ASP A 253 -17.86 -10.98 0.39
N ALA A 254 -17.46 -10.18 -0.59
CA ALA A 254 -17.20 -10.77 -1.88
C ALA A 254 -15.99 -11.68 -1.63
N GLU A 255 -16.21 -12.99 -1.48
CA GLU A 255 -15.20 -13.99 -1.06
C GLU A 255 -13.83 -13.63 -1.63
N SER A 256 -12.82 -13.52 -0.75
CA SER A 256 -11.45 -13.24 -1.18
C SER A 256 -11.11 -14.24 -2.27
N THR A 257 -10.65 -13.71 -3.40
CA THR A 257 -10.32 -14.55 -4.56
C THR A 257 -8.88 -15.03 -4.52
N VAL A 258 -8.18 -14.72 -3.43
CA VAL A 258 -6.78 -15.06 -3.19
C VAL A 258 -6.66 -16.49 -2.68
N ASN A 259 -5.85 -17.28 -3.36
CA ASN A 259 -5.53 -18.65 -2.97
C ASN A 259 -4.65 -18.64 -1.71
N THR A 260 -5.23 -19.07 -0.59
CA THR A 260 -4.58 -19.08 0.72
C THR A 260 -3.52 -20.16 0.90
N ASP A 261 -3.45 -21.14 -0.01
CA ASP A 261 -2.32 -22.09 -0.05
C ASP A 261 -1.05 -21.43 -0.62
N THR A 262 -1.19 -20.33 -1.35
CA THR A 262 -0.07 -19.56 -1.92
C THR A 262 0.22 -18.31 -1.08
N TYR A 263 -0.83 -17.56 -0.76
CA TYR A 263 -0.76 -16.29 -0.04
C TYR A 263 -1.36 -16.43 1.36
N LEU A 264 -0.51 -16.39 2.38
CA LEU A 264 -0.99 -16.45 3.76
C LEU A 264 -1.17 -15.06 4.35
N PRO A 265 -2.25 -14.82 5.10
CA PRO A 265 -2.45 -13.55 5.78
C PRO A 265 -1.21 -13.15 6.58
N LEU A 266 -0.83 -11.88 6.50
CA LEU A 266 0.25 -11.36 7.34
C LEU A 266 -0.14 -11.50 8.82
N GLU A 267 0.84 -11.67 9.69
CA GLU A 267 0.62 -11.53 11.13
C GLU A 267 0.12 -10.12 11.47
N ALA A 268 -0.43 -9.94 12.68
CA ALA A 268 -0.89 -8.63 13.13
C ALA A 268 0.27 -7.62 13.11
N GLY A 269 -0.02 -6.41 12.63
CA GLY A 269 0.84 -5.25 12.80
C GLY A 269 1.00 -4.89 14.27
N PHE A 270 2.05 -4.13 14.55
CA PHE A 270 2.40 -3.75 15.92
C PHE A 270 1.65 -2.49 16.42
N LEU A 271 1.07 -1.68 15.52
CA LEU A 271 0.31 -0.50 15.94
C LEU A 271 -1.03 -0.94 16.53
N ASN A 272 -1.23 -0.62 17.80
CA ASN A 272 -2.50 -0.89 18.47
C ASN A 272 -3.58 0.08 17.97
N THR A 273 -4.45 -0.43 17.10
CA THR A 273 -5.56 0.30 16.46
C THR A 273 -6.46 1.02 17.46
N HIS A 274 -6.59 0.56 18.71
CA HIS A 274 -7.48 1.14 19.72
C HIS A 274 -7.00 2.48 20.28
N ARG A 275 -5.73 2.84 20.09
CA ARG A 275 -5.15 4.10 20.61
C ARG A 275 -5.20 5.28 19.64
N TRP A 276 -5.53 5.03 18.38
CA TRP A 276 -5.38 6.02 17.30
C TRP A 276 -6.71 6.62 16.81
N TYR A 277 -7.83 5.99 17.13
CA TYR A 277 -9.15 6.51 16.79
C TYR A 277 -9.72 7.36 17.93
N PRO A 278 -10.33 8.53 17.65
CA PRO A 278 -11.08 9.27 18.64
C PRO A 278 -12.08 8.35 19.34
N LYS A 279 -12.22 8.51 20.67
CA LYS A 279 -13.19 7.75 21.46
C LYS A 279 -14.57 7.84 20.81
N LEU A 280 -15.29 6.73 20.80
CA LEU A 280 -16.72 6.64 20.47
C LEU A 280 -17.43 7.92 20.96
N LYS A 281 -18.09 8.67 20.07
CA LYS A 281 -19.18 9.54 20.53
C LYS A 281 -20.18 8.59 21.17
N ALA A 282 -20.30 8.67 22.50
CA ALA A 282 -21.38 7.99 23.20
C ALA A 282 -22.69 8.46 22.54
N ALA A 283 -23.52 7.48 22.15
CA ALA A 283 -24.87 7.73 21.66
C ALA A 283 -25.69 8.51 22.70
#